data_AF-A0AA42HJU5-F1
#
_entry.id   AF-A0AA42HJU5-F1
#
_cell.length_a   1.000
_cell.length_b   1.000
_cell.length_c   1.000
_cell.angle_alpha   90.00
_cell.angle_beta   90.00
_cell.angle_gamma   90.00
#
_symmetry.space_group_name_H-M   'P 1'
#
loop_
_entity.id
_entity.type
_entity.pdbx_description
1 polymer ?
#
loop_
_entity_poly.entity_id
_entity_poly.type
_entity_poly.pdbx_seq_one_letter_code
_entity_poly.pdbx_strand_id
1 'polypeptide(L)'
;MMAWILSGLTAIRALGARVGQRDGSTTLYSRCRRRKTPRGTGHESLLCFGALLECCDAAADVVQASEQVELWGVTDAASARRTLQDLMLEARSQTLDEEFRRLQRNESSAFDGEQRLRFKQALRAWRKAGLTLPVDISMAAHDLEGIAWLTRQCHACGYLTESEAWLSLAWVAEIAIRAFSDWQAYAASFVLGRAILLHDGASGAMAIRTYKELMGSRDDKTPLAGLWRAHPLAGIRVSKVVLQEEHIVEPPAHPSRSALLAFGCVIAASAGVRADDLAIAPQEREYQRLWLAEHWRAAAPDEVLARLNWLLEVGSRDRLDPLLQQETGGHTDLTERRGNPLARFDRAQRALVKAGFDPARVAHCQSVLAYDLERAAFGARLAFTVGLLDEERLWNALRHMARQARAAFEDWEDYLVSVILGHALANEDWLAGKRLIRGGMALLDGITPFAEYPSPWQACPVERLPVLHSVACRRPGDSYRT
;
A
#
# COMPACT_ATOMS: atom_id res chain seq x y z
N MET A 1 8.22 -10.75 -20.58
CA MET A 1 8.37 -9.32 -20.91
C MET A 1 7.29 -8.59 -20.11
N MET A 2 7.53 -8.39 -18.81
CA MET A 2 6.54 -7.99 -17.79
C MET A 2 7.22 -6.98 -16.87
N ALA A 3 7.01 -5.70 -17.13
CA ALA A 3 7.60 -4.61 -16.35
C ALA A 3 6.73 -3.34 -16.42
N TRP A 4 5.40 -3.43 -16.38
CA TRP A 4 4.56 -2.23 -16.47
C TRP A 4 3.30 -2.37 -15.61
N ILE A 5 3.50 -2.20 -14.29
CA ILE A 5 2.68 -1.30 -13.43
C ILE A 5 3.65 -0.20 -12.97
N LEU A 6 4.33 0.40 -13.95
CA LEU A 6 5.38 1.40 -13.76
C LEU A 6 5.04 2.55 -14.70
N SER A 7 4.24 3.52 -14.27
CA SER A 7 4.35 4.94 -14.64
C SER A 7 3.08 5.67 -14.20
N GLY A 8 3.18 6.42 -13.10
CA GLY A 8 2.09 7.29 -12.67
C GLY A 8 2.33 8.06 -11.36
N LEU A 9 3.19 7.59 -10.46
CA LEU A 9 3.38 8.23 -9.14
C LEU A 9 4.76 8.89 -8.97
N THR A 10 5.24 9.54 -10.01
CA THR A 10 6.34 10.52 -9.93
C THR A 10 5.88 11.97 -10.03
N ALA A 11 4.58 12.24 -10.17
CA ALA A 11 4.09 13.61 -10.36
C ALA A 11 3.95 14.46 -9.08
N ILE A 12 4.05 13.88 -7.87
CA ILE A 12 4.03 14.66 -6.61
C ILE A 12 5.45 14.90 -6.04
N ARG A 13 6.48 14.19 -6.51
CA ARG A 13 7.86 14.32 -5.97
C ARG A 13 8.73 15.38 -6.66
N ALA A 14 8.15 16.42 -7.27
CA ALA A 14 8.89 17.44 -8.02
C ALA A 14 8.64 18.90 -7.58
N LEU A 15 8.16 19.17 -6.36
CA LEU A 15 8.06 20.53 -5.82
C LEU A 15 9.03 20.71 -4.64
N GLY A 16 10.31 20.82 -4.98
CA GLY A 16 11.40 21.03 -4.02
C GLY A 16 12.62 21.71 -4.65
N ALA A 17 12.39 22.75 -5.46
CA ALA A 17 13.39 23.73 -5.95
C ALA A 17 12.61 24.82 -6.72
N ARG A 18 12.78 26.14 -6.59
CA ARG A 18 13.77 27.02 -5.93
C ARG A 18 13.27 28.48 -6.05
N VAL A 19 13.73 29.36 -5.13
CA VAL A 19 13.93 30.84 -5.25
C VAL A 19 12.67 31.68 -5.52
N GLY A 20 12.24 32.68 -4.75
CA GLY A 20 12.82 33.46 -3.65
C GLY A 20 12.52 34.94 -3.92
N GLN A 21 11.76 35.62 -3.06
CA GLN A 21 11.94 37.04 -2.77
C GLN A 21 11.23 37.44 -1.45
N ARG A 22 12.00 38.16 -0.62
CA ARG A 22 11.63 38.74 0.67
C ARG A 22 10.52 39.78 0.53
N ASP A 23 9.67 39.87 1.54
CA ASP A 23 9.62 41.07 2.39
C ASP A 23 9.04 40.76 3.77
N GLY A 24 9.59 41.43 4.78
CA GLY A 24 9.47 41.04 6.18
C GLY A 24 8.25 41.58 6.93
N SER A 25 7.95 40.96 8.07
CA SER A 25 7.63 41.69 9.29
C SER A 25 7.61 40.75 10.50
N THR A 26 8.24 41.22 11.56
CA THR A 26 8.39 40.58 12.87
C THR A 26 7.07 40.61 13.62
N THR A 27 6.70 39.54 14.32
CA THR A 27 5.87 39.68 15.53
C THR A 27 6.15 38.59 16.55
N LEU A 28 6.51 39.05 17.75
CA LEU A 28 6.71 38.28 18.98
C LEU A 28 5.35 37.86 19.55
N TYR A 29 5.22 36.60 19.98
CA TYR A 29 4.31 36.26 21.07
C TYR A 29 4.94 35.29 22.07
N SER A 30 4.68 35.61 23.34
CA SER A 30 5.32 35.10 24.54
C SER A 30 4.60 33.89 25.14
N ARG A 31 5.38 33.14 25.92
CA ARG A 31 5.09 31.88 26.62
C ARG A 31 3.84 31.92 27.50
N CYS A 32 3.06 30.85 27.47
CA CYS A 32 2.23 30.44 28.61
C CYS A 32 2.66 29.07 29.15
N ARG A 33 2.95 29.05 30.45
CA ARG A 33 3.42 27.94 31.26
C ARG A 33 2.19 27.11 31.70
N ARG A 34 2.08 25.83 31.33
CA ARG A 34 1.15 24.88 31.97
C ARG A 34 1.90 23.65 32.49
N ARG A 35 1.52 23.24 33.70
CA ARG A 35 2.14 22.25 34.57
C ARG A 35 2.18 20.85 33.92
N LYS A 36 3.31 20.17 34.13
CA LYS A 36 3.55 18.75 33.80
C LYS A 36 2.54 17.83 34.49
N THR A 37 1.81 17.04 33.72
CA THR A 37 1.30 15.72 34.11
C THR A 37 2.42 14.67 33.97
N PRO A 38 2.44 13.58 34.76
CA PRO A 38 3.51 12.60 34.73
C PRO A 38 3.46 11.78 33.43
N ARG A 39 4.61 11.61 32.80
CA ARG A 39 4.84 10.86 31.54
C ARG A 39 4.40 9.40 31.64
N GLY A 40 3.46 9.01 30.78
CA GLY A 40 3.30 7.62 30.35
C GLY A 40 4.39 7.27 29.34
N THR A 41 5.33 6.39 29.70
CA THR A 41 6.56 6.07 28.95
C THR A 41 6.36 5.10 27.77
N GLY A 42 5.20 5.14 27.10
CA GLY A 42 4.87 4.20 26.02
C GLY A 42 5.06 4.74 24.61
N HIS A 43 4.64 5.99 24.35
CA HIS A 43 4.48 6.50 22.98
C HIS A 43 5.68 7.32 22.49
N GLU A 44 6.51 7.83 23.40
CA GLU A 44 7.67 8.69 23.07
C GLU A 44 8.66 7.99 22.11
N SER A 45 8.76 6.66 22.13
CA SER A 45 9.62 5.92 21.20
C SER A 45 9.12 5.95 19.75
N LEU A 46 7.82 6.18 19.52
CA LEU A 46 7.27 6.29 18.17
C LEU A 46 7.65 7.60 17.49
N LEU A 47 8.05 8.61 18.28
CA LEU A 47 8.60 9.88 17.76
C LEU A 47 10.00 9.72 17.14
N CYS A 48 10.61 8.53 17.23
CA CYS A 48 11.83 8.23 16.48
C CYS A 48 11.61 8.23 14.96
N PHE A 49 10.39 7.95 14.50
CA PHE A 49 10.05 7.91 13.08
C PHE A 49 9.76 9.31 12.54
N GLY A 50 10.20 9.59 11.31
CA GLY A 50 10.09 10.90 10.65
C GLY A 50 11.22 11.87 11.02
N ALA A 51 12.10 11.51 11.97
CA ALA A 51 13.18 12.36 12.45
C ALA A 51 14.31 12.55 11.42
N LEU A 52 14.56 11.56 10.54
CA LEU A 52 15.55 11.71 9.48
C LEU A 52 15.06 12.71 8.43
N LEU A 53 13.80 12.59 8.04
CA LEU A 53 13.20 13.50 7.07
C LEU A 53 13.07 14.92 7.62
N GLU A 54 12.64 15.06 8.88
CA GLU A 54 12.50 16.36 9.55
C GLU A 54 13.80 17.19 9.47
N CYS A 55 14.95 16.59 9.80
CA CYS A 55 16.23 17.30 9.72
C CYS A 55 16.73 17.53 8.28
N CYS A 56 16.33 16.67 7.36
CA CYS A 56 16.71 16.79 5.96
C CYS A 56 15.96 17.91 5.26
N ASP A 57 14.70 18.14 5.64
CA ASP A 57 13.83 19.17 5.04
C ASP A 57 13.89 20.49 5.83
N ALA A 58 14.14 20.47 7.14
CA ALA A 58 14.39 21.69 7.94
C ALA A 58 15.65 22.47 7.50
N ALA A 59 16.55 21.85 6.74
CA ALA A 59 17.69 22.52 6.13
C ALA A 59 17.31 23.38 4.90
N ALA A 60 16.07 23.24 4.39
CA ALA A 60 15.54 23.95 3.23
C ALA A 60 14.54 25.04 3.64
N ASP A 61 15.04 26.14 4.22
CA ASP A 61 14.29 27.35 4.63
C ASP A 61 13.07 27.15 5.56
N VAL A 62 12.81 28.16 6.41
CA VAL A 62 11.74 28.12 7.43
C VAL A 62 10.38 28.35 6.77
N VAL A 63 9.84 27.31 6.14
CA VAL A 63 8.45 27.26 5.63
C VAL A 63 7.53 26.89 6.78
N GLN A 64 6.34 27.51 6.90
CA GLN A 64 5.39 27.17 7.96
C GLN A 64 4.89 25.73 7.80
N ALA A 65 4.58 25.04 8.90
CA ALA A 65 4.12 23.64 8.85
C ALA A 65 2.90 23.44 7.91
N SER A 66 1.99 24.42 7.85
CA SER A 66 0.84 24.43 6.94
C SER A 66 1.25 24.43 5.45
N GLU A 67 2.19 25.30 5.08
CA GLU A 67 2.71 25.40 3.72
C GLU A 67 3.45 24.11 3.31
N GLN A 68 4.11 23.45 4.26
CA GLN A 68 4.80 22.19 4.00
C GLN A 68 3.83 21.02 3.77
N VAL A 69 2.70 20.93 4.48
CA VAL A 69 1.70 19.87 4.25
C VAL A 69 0.87 20.12 2.98
N GLU A 70 0.67 21.38 2.58
CA GLU A 70 0.02 21.72 1.32
C GLU A 70 0.79 21.20 0.09
N LEU A 71 2.14 21.11 0.17
CA LEU A 71 2.95 20.47 -0.88
C LEU A 71 2.63 18.98 -1.07
N TRP A 72 2.05 18.34 -0.06
CA TRP A 72 1.54 16.97 -0.12
C TRP A 72 0.06 16.90 -0.51
N GLY A 73 -0.52 18.02 -0.95
CA GLY A 73 -1.94 18.13 -1.32
C GLY A 73 -2.89 18.10 -0.12
N VAL A 74 -2.39 18.39 1.09
CA VAL A 74 -3.20 18.37 2.31
C VAL A 74 -3.65 19.79 2.66
N THR A 75 -4.95 20.02 2.61
CA THR A 75 -5.57 21.33 2.89
C THR A 75 -6.58 21.29 4.02
N ASP A 76 -6.98 20.09 4.46
CA ASP A 76 -7.98 19.86 5.51
C ASP A 76 -7.83 18.45 6.12
N ALA A 77 -8.67 18.13 7.11
CA ALA A 77 -8.65 16.82 7.78
C ALA A 77 -8.96 15.65 6.82
N ALA A 78 -9.88 15.83 5.87
CA ALA A 78 -10.29 14.76 4.95
C ALA A 78 -9.15 14.42 3.97
N SER A 79 -8.53 15.43 3.37
CA SER A 79 -7.34 15.30 2.52
C SER A 79 -6.14 14.74 3.30
N ALA A 80 -5.92 15.14 4.56
CA ALA A 80 -4.86 14.58 5.40
C ALA A 80 -4.99 13.06 5.57
N ARG A 81 -6.16 12.59 6.01
CA ARG A 81 -6.43 11.15 6.18
C ARG A 81 -6.34 10.40 4.86
N ARG A 82 -6.87 10.98 3.78
CA ARG A 82 -6.81 10.39 2.43
C ARG A 82 -5.36 10.20 1.98
N THR A 83 -4.56 11.26 2.02
CA THR A 83 -3.15 11.24 1.60
C THR A 83 -2.33 10.25 2.44
N LEU A 84 -2.52 10.24 3.77
CA LEU A 84 -1.82 9.29 4.63
C LEU A 84 -2.23 7.83 4.36
N GLN A 85 -3.52 7.57 4.15
CA GLN A 85 -4.00 6.25 3.77
C GLN A 85 -3.39 5.78 2.44
N ASP A 86 -3.32 6.68 1.44
CA ASP A 86 -2.73 6.39 0.12
C ASP A 86 -1.24 6.02 0.26
N LEU A 87 -0.47 6.84 0.99
CA LEU A 87 0.94 6.57 1.28
C LEU A 87 1.14 5.24 2.02
N MET A 88 0.28 4.92 2.98
CA MET A 88 0.33 3.64 3.70
C MET A 88 0.07 2.44 2.80
N LEU A 89 -0.81 2.57 1.80
CA LEU A 89 -1.08 1.51 0.82
C LEU A 89 0.06 1.34 -0.18
N GLU A 90 0.60 2.43 -0.72
CA GLU A 90 1.75 2.42 -1.61
C GLU A 90 3.00 1.84 -0.94
N ALA A 91 3.25 2.22 0.32
CA ALA A 91 4.38 1.70 1.08
C ALA A 91 4.29 0.16 1.28
N ARG A 92 3.07 -0.42 1.33
CA ARG A 92 2.88 -1.88 1.38
C ARG A 92 3.20 -2.56 0.04
N SER A 93 2.95 -1.88 -1.08
CA SER A 93 3.06 -2.45 -2.43
C SER A 93 4.46 -2.34 -3.04
N GLN A 94 5.30 -1.42 -2.55
CA GLN A 94 6.65 -1.04 -3.04
C GLN A 94 7.16 -1.86 -4.22
N THR A 95 6.90 -1.31 -5.41
CA THR A 95 7.13 -1.92 -6.72
C THR A 95 8.61 -1.93 -7.12
N LEU A 96 9.41 -0.98 -6.60
CA LEU A 96 10.83 -0.83 -6.93
C LEU A 96 11.77 -1.64 -6.04
N ASP A 97 11.24 -2.30 -5.02
CA ASP A 97 12.02 -2.92 -3.96
C ASP A 97 12.91 -4.06 -4.46
N GLU A 98 12.41 -4.84 -5.43
CA GLU A 98 13.20 -5.88 -6.08
C GLU A 98 14.28 -5.29 -6.98
N GLU A 99 13.94 -4.27 -7.78
CA GLU A 99 14.91 -3.59 -8.64
C GLU A 99 16.01 -2.93 -7.81
N PHE A 100 15.68 -2.44 -6.61
CA PHE A 100 16.62 -1.89 -5.65
C PHE A 100 17.53 -2.95 -5.04
N ARG A 101 17.03 -4.15 -4.73
CA ARG A 101 17.86 -5.29 -4.32
C ARG A 101 18.80 -5.75 -5.43
N ARG A 102 18.31 -5.83 -6.68
CA ARG A 102 19.15 -6.12 -7.86
C ARG A 102 20.27 -5.09 -8.01
N LEU A 103 19.95 -3.80 -7.85
CA LEU A 103 20.95 -2.74 -7.89
C LEU A 103 22.03 -2.92 -6.81
N GLN A 104 21.66 -3.29 -5.58
CA GLN A 104 22.61 -3.57 -4.49
C GLN A 104 23.54 -4.74 -4.80
N ARG A 105 23.02 -5.78 -5.47
CA ARG A 105 23.78 -6.94 -5.95
C ARG A 105 24.57 -6.67 -7.23
N ASN A 106 24.52 -5.44 -7.75
CA ASN A 106 25.14 -5.03 -9.01
C ASN A 106 24.61 -5.83 -10.23
N GLU A 107 23.35 -6.24 -10.17
CA GLU A 107 22.62 -6.89 -11.25
C GLU A 107 21.95 -5.86 -12.18
N SER A 108 21.35 -6.33 -13.27
CA SER A 108 20.55 -5.47 -14.14
C SER A 108 19.26 -5.05 -13.43
N SER A 109 19.02 -3.74 -13.34
CA SER A 109 17.86 -3.13 -12.70
C SER A 109 17.19 -2.08 -13.60
N ALA A 110 15.94 -1.74 -13.32
CA ALA A 110 15.19 -0.71 -14.04
C ALA A 110 15.77 0.72 -13.94
N PHE A 111 16.62 1.00 -12.95
CA PHE A 111 17.19 2.34 -12.74
C PHE A 111 18.18 2.76 -13.84
N ASP A 112 18.12 4.04 -14.20
CA ASP A 112 18.98 4.66 -15.21
C ASP A 112 20.42 4.91 -14.72
N GLY A 113 21.28 5.42 -15.61
CA GLY A 113 22.68 5.69 -15.30
C GLY A 113 22.90 6.76 -14.22
N GLU A 114 22.04 7.78 -14.16
CA GLU A 114 22.14 8.88 -13.20
C GLU A 114 21.73 8.42 -11.79
N GLN A 115 20.61 7.69 -11.69
CA GLN A 115 20.14 7.05 -10.46
C GLN A 115 21.21 6.09 -9.92
N ARG A 116 21.78 5.23 -10.78
CA ARG A 116 22.87 4.33 -10.40
C ARG A 116 24.10 5.08 -9.91
N LEU A 117 24.44 6.22 -10.50
CA LEU A 117 25.55 7.06 -10.07
C LEU A 117 25.30 7.66 -8.68
N ARG A 118 24.11 8.23 -8.46
CA ARG A 118 23.71 8.79 -7.16
C ARG A 118 23.72 7.72 -6.06
N PHE A 119 23.20 6.53 -6.34
CA PHE A 119 23.29 5.40 -5.43
C PHE A 119 24.74 5.02 -5.09
N LYS A 120 25.63 4.92 -6.09
CA LYS A 120 27.05 4.63 -5.86
C LYS A 120 27.73 5.72 -5.02
N GLN A 121 27.38 6.99 -5.21
CA GLN A 121 27.91 8.10 -4.42
C GLN A 121 27.43 8.04 -2.97
N ALA A 122 26.14 7.81 -2.74
CA ALA A 122 25.57 7.64 -1.40
C ALA A 122 26.19 6.43 -0.68
N LEU A 123 26.37 5.31 -1.38
CA LEU A 123 27.02 4.12 -0.85
C LEU A 123 28.49 4.38 -0.45
N ARG A 124 29.24 5.14 -1.26
CA ARG A 124 30.61 5.56 -0.92
C ARG A 124 30.64 6.47 0.30
N ALA A 125 29.71 7.43 0.40
CA ALA A 125 29.60 8.31 1.56
C ALA A 125 29.27 7.53 2.84
N TRP A 126 28.33 6.58 2.77
CA TRP A 126 27.96 5.69 3.87
C TRP A 126 29.17 4.90 4.39
N ARG A 127 29.94 4.28 3.49
CA ARG A 127 31.16 3.53 3.83
C ARG A 127 32.25 4.44 4.39
N LYS A 128 32.48 5.61 3.79
CA LYS A 128 33.45 6.61 4.28
C LYS A 128 33.10 7.11 5.68
N ALA A 129 31.81 7.11 6.03
CA ALA A 129 31.34 7.47 7.36
C ALA A 129 31.59 6.38 8.43
N GLY A 130 32.14 5.21 8.05
CA GLY A 130 32.44 4.09 8.95
C GLY A 130 31.23 3.19 9.23
N LEU A 131 30.16 3.29 8.45
CA LEU A 131 28.92 2.58 8.67
C LEU A 131 28.86 1.29 7.87
N THR A 132 28.36 0.23 8.49
CA THR A 132 28.11 -1.06 7.85
C THR A 132 26.79 -1.03 7.07
N LEU A 133 26.73 -1.76 5.96
CA LEU A 133 25.52 -1.87 5.16
C LEU A 133 24.97 -3.30 5.28
N PRO A 134 23.71 -3.48 5.70
CA PRO A 134 23.07 -4.79 5.62
C PRO A 134 22.87 -5.21 4.15
N VAL A 135 22.83 -6.51 3.91
CA VAL A 135 22.58 -7.07 2.57
C VAL A 135 21.07 -7.01 2.28
N ASP A 136 20.71 -6.71 1.03
CA ASP A 136 19.33 -6.77 0.52
C ASP A 136 18.30 -5.87 1.22
N ILE A 137 18.71 -4.67 1.63
CA ILE A 137 17.79 -3.71 2.26
C ILE A 137 16.67 -3.27 1.30
N SER A 138 15.47 -3.03 1.81
CA SER A 138 14.36 -2.44 1.04
C SER A 138 14.52 -0.93 0.91
N MET A 139 13.67 -0.29 0.10
CA MET A 139 13.51 1.18 0.05
C MET A 139 12.53 1.70 1.11
N ALA A 140 12.00 0.82 1.97
CA ALA A 140 10.83 1.12 2.79
C ALA A 140 10.99 2.26 3.77
N ALA A 141 12.20 2.49 4.30
CA ALA A 141 12.41 3.55 5.28
C ALA A 141 12.14 4.95 4.70
N HIS A 142 12.28 5.16 3.39
CA HIS A 142 11.95 6.46 2.78
C HIS A 142 10.47 6.82 2.92
N ASP A 143 9.59 5.86 2.62
CA ASP A 143 8.15 6.08 2.69
C ASP A 143 7.67 6.10 4.14
N LEU A 144 8.23 5.26 5.01
CA LEU A 144 7.95 5.25 6.45
C LEU A 144 8.31 6.57 7.13
N GLU A 145 9.47 7.15 6.78
CA GLU A 145 9.86 8.49 7.25
C GLU A 145 8.89 9.57 6.75
N GLY A 146 8.48 9.50 5.47
CA GLY A 146 7.50 10.41 4.88
C GLY A 146 6.15 10.36 5.59
N ILE A 147 5.62 9.16 5.82
CA ILE A 147 4.34 8.96 6.51
C ILE A 147 4.42 9.48 7.96
N ALA A 148 5.46 9.11 8.70
CA ALA A 148 5.61 9.54 10.09
C ALA A 148 5.79 11.05 10.23
N TRP A 149 6.59 11.65 9.35
CA TRP A 149 6.77 13.10 9.32
C TRP A 149 5.46 13.81 8.97
N LEU A 150 4.77 13.40 7.89
CA LEU A 150 3.53 14.03 7.45
C LEU A 150 2.44 13.89 8.53
N THR A 151 2.34 12.72 9.16
CA THR A 151 1.44 12.48 10.30
C THR A 151 1.64 13.52 11.40
N ARG A 152 2.91 13.77 11.79
CA ARG A 152 3.25 14.73 12.84
C ARG A 152 2.90 16.16 12.42
N GLN A 153 3.15 16.53 11.16
CA GLN A 153 2.78 17.86 10.66
C GLN A 153 1.26 18.04 10.58
N CYS A 154 0.52 17.07 10.05
CA CYS A 154 -0.94 17.12 9.99
C CYS A 154 -1.56 17.22 11.39
N HIS A 155 -1.01 16.52 12.39
CA HIS A 155 -1.43 16.69 13.78
C HIS A 155 -1.13 18.10 14.31
N ALA A 156 0.06 18.65 14.04
CA ALA A 156 0.43 20.01 14.44
C ALA A 156 -0.46 21.09 13.79
N CYS A 157 -0.94 20.86 12.56
CA CYS A 157 -1.91 21.70 11.86
C CYS A 157 -3.36 21.52 12.35
N GLY A 158 -3.62 20.53 13.23
CA GLY A 158 -4.96 20.22 13.74
C GLY A 158 -5.83 19.40 12.77
N TYR A 159 -5.24 18.80 11.73
CA TYR A 159 -5.95 17.95 10.76
C TYR A 159 -6.12 16.51 11.23
N LEU A 160 -5.30 16.06 12.19
CA LEU A 160 -5.41 14.75 12.83
C LEU A 160 -5.62 14.90 14.33
N THR A 161 -6.49 14.05 14.88
CA THR A 161 -6.59 13.83 16.32
C THR A 161 -5.32 13.19 16.86
N GLU A 162 -5.15 13.24 18.19
CA GLU A 162 -4.01 12.60 18.85
C GLU A 162 -4.04 11.06 18.66
N SER A 163 -5.22 10.43 18.75
CA SER A 163 -5.39 8.99 18.52
C SER A 163 -4.97 8.59 17.09
N GLU A 164 -5.44 9.30 16.06
CA GLU A 164 -5.07 9.03 14.65
C GLU A 164 -3.57 9.18 14.41
N ALA A 165 -2.95 10.20 15.02
CA ALA A 165 -1.51 10.42 14.89
C ALA A 165 -0.71 9.26 15.54
N TRP A 166 -1.09 8.82 16.74
CA TRP A 166 -0.43 7.71 17.40
C TRP A 166 -0.65 6.38 16.67
N LEU A 167 -1.85 6.10 16.16
CA LEU A 167 -2.13 4.91 15.36
C LEU A 167 -1.32 4.89 14.07
N SER A 168 -1.16 6.04 13.42
CA SER A 168 -0.33 6.17 12.21
C SER A 168 1.15 5.92 12.50
N LEU A 169 1.69 6.45 13.60
CA LEU A 169 3.07 6.19 14.00
C LEU A 169 3.27 4.75 14.49
N ALA A 170 2.27 4.15 15.13
CA ALA A 170 2.24 2.75 15.50
C ALA A 170 2.31 1.84 14.27
N TRP A 171 1.53 2.16 13.23
CA TRP A 171 1.56 1.46 11.95
C TRP A 171 2.94 1.54 11.29
N VAL A 172 3.56 2.72 11.27
CA VAL A 172 4.93 2.90 10.75
C VAL A 172 5.92 2.04 11.54
N ALA A 173 5.82 2.07 12.87
CA ALA A 173 6.71 1.33 13.74
C ALA A 173 6.60 -0.18 13.54
N GLU A 174 5.38 -0.71 13.41
CA GLU A 174 5.15 -2.14 13.19
C GLU A 174 5.81 -2.64 11.90
N ILE A 175 5.68 -1.86 10.82
CA ILE A 175 6.34 -2.21 9.55
C ILE A 175 7.86 -2.08 9.68
N ALA A 176 8.35 -1.01 10.31
CA ALA A 176 9.78 -0.80 10.49
C ALA A 176 10.45 -1.94 11.28
N ILE A 177 9.84 -2.37 12.39
CA ILE A 177 10.37 -3.43 13.25
C ILE A 177 10.39 -4.79 12.53
N ARG A 178 9.41 -5.05 11.65
CA ARG A 178 9.37 -6.27 10.83
C ARG A 178 10.39 -6.23 9.68
N ALA A 179 10.68 -5.05 9.15
CA ALA A 179 11.52 -4.87 7.96
C ALA A 179 13.01 -4.67 8.27
N PHE A 180 13.36 -4.14 9.45
CA PHE A 180 14.73 -3.72 9.77
C PHE A 180 15.21 -4.28 11.11
N SER A 181 16.45 -4.76 11.13
CA SER A 181 17.07 -5.31 12.35
C SER A 181 17.42 -4.24 13.39
N ASP A 182 17.81 -3.05 12.92
CA ASP A 182 18.25 -1.94 13.75
C ASP A 182 18.09 -0.60 13.02
N TRP A 183 18.40 0.48 13.75
CA TRP A 183 18.36 1.84 13.23
C TRP A 183 19.38 2.12 12.12
N GLN A 184 20.50 1.42 12.08
CA GLN A 184 21.50 1.61 11.03
C GLN A 184 21.01 1.03 9.70
N ALA A 185 20.36 -0.15 9.75
CA ALA A 185 19.68 -0.74 8.60
C ALA A 185 18.55 0.17 8.08
N TYR A 186 17.74 0.71 9.00
CA TYR A 186 16.67 1.65 8.67
C TYR A 186 17.23 2.94 8.03
N ALA A 187 18.27 3.56 8.61
CA ALA A 187 18.89 4.76 8.04
C ALA A 187 19.58 4.50 6.70
N ALA A 188 20.21 3.33 6.51
CA ALA A 188 20.79 2.95 5.23
C ALA A 188 19.72 2.86 4.13
N SER A 189 18.57 2.25 4.46
CA SER A 189 17.41 2.17 3.56
C SER A 189 16.94 3.56 3.16
N PHE A 190 16.80 4.47 4.12
CA PHE A 190 16.40 5.85 3.86
C PHE A 190 17.39 6.59 2.96
N VAL A 191 18.69 6.57 3.32
CA VAL A 191 19.74 7.31 2.60
C VAL A 191 19.89 6.82 1.16
N LEU A 192 19.97 5.51 0.97
CA LEU A 192 20.17 4.92 -0.36
C LEU A 192 18.91 4.99 -1.21
N GLY A 193 17.73 4.81 -0.61
CA GLY A 193 16.44 4.97 -1.29
C GLY A 193 16.23 6.41 -1.77
N ARG A 194 16.48 7.39 -0.89
CA ARG A 194 16.37 8.83 -1.22
C ARG A 194 17.35 9.25 -2.31
N ALA A 195 18.55 8.68 -2.36
CA ALA A 195 19.53 8.96 -3.42
C ALA A 195 19.07 8.50 -4.81
N ILE A 196 18.27 7.43 -4.89
CA ILE A 196 17.65 6.97 -6.15
C ILE A 196 16.47 7.87 -6.53
N LEU A 197 15.63 8.20 -5.56
CA LEU A 197 14.35 8.86 -5.79
C LEU A 197 14.47 10.38 -6.01
N LEU A 198 15.46 11.04 -5.39
CA LEU A 198 15.61 12.49 -5.44
C LEU A 198 16.90 12.89 -6.16
N HIS A 199 16.82 13.96 -6.95
CA HIS A 199 17.95 14.50 -7.71
C HIS A 199 18.90 15.38 -6.87
N ASP A 200 18.58 15.65 -5.60
CA ASP A 200 19.44 16.48 -4.75
C ASP A 200 20.63 15.70 -4.18
N GLY A 201 21.85 16.02 -4.65
CA GLY A 201 23.10 15.41 -4.21
C GLY A 201 23.53 15.78 -2.77
N ALA A 202 23.02 16.86 -2.19
CA ALA A 202 23.35 17.27 -0.80
C ALA A 202 22.61 16.43 0.26
N SER A 203 21.50 15.81 -0.13
CA SER A 203 20.59 15.02 0.69
C SER A 203 21.25 13.86 1.45
N GLY A 204 22.13 13.08 0.79
CA GLY A 204 22.70 11.88 1.38
C GLY A 204 23.71 12.15 2.50
N ALA A 205 24.55 13.17 2.35
CA ALA A 205 25.51 13.56 3.38
C ALA A 205 24.81 14.15 4.61
N MET A 206 23.73 14.93 4.40
CA MET A 206 22.92 15.44 5.50
C MET A 206 22.28 14.30 6.29
N ALA A 207 21.61 13.36 5.62
CA ALA A 207 20.98 12.23 6.26
C ALA A 207 21.97 11.35 7.06
N ILE A 208 23.21 11.17 6.58
CA ILE A 208 24.27 10.49 7.33
C ILE A 208 24.67 11.25 8.59
N ARG A 209 24.75 12.59 8.54
CA ARG A 209 25.02 13.42 9.73
C ARG A 209 23.88 13.33 10.72
N THR A 210 22.64 13.47 10.27
CA THR A 210 21.45 13.33 11.10
C THR A 210 21.41 11.97 11.79
N TYR A 211 21.68 10.88 11.07
CA TYR A 211 21.79 9.55 11.66
C TYR A 211 22.81 9.50 12.80
N LYS A 212 24.01 10.09 12.62
CA LYS A 212 25.04 10.14 13.65
C LYS A 212 24.60 10.95 14.87
N GLU A 213 23.86 12.02 14.68
CA GLU A 213 23.31 12.85 15.77
C GLU A 213 22.22 12.08 16.54
N LEU A 214 21.30 11.43 15.84
CA LEU A 214 20.24 10.59 16.43
C LEU A 214 20.81 9.41 17.25
N MET A 215 21.93 8.84 16.80
CA MET A 215 22.67 7.77 17.50
C MET A 215 23.70 8.28 18.52
N GLY A 216 23.90 9.59 18.58
CA GLY A 216 24.88 10.25 19.44
C GLY A 216 24.50 10.27 20.92
N SER A 217 25.22 11.07 21.69
CA SER A 217 24.81 11.41 23.06
C SER A 217 23.66 12.40 23.04
N ARG A 218 22.77 12.37 24.05
CA ARG A 218 21.75 13.41 24.20
C ARG A 218 22.42 14.77 24.41
N ASP A 219 21.90 15.78 23.72
CA ASP A 219 22.29 17.18 23.86
C ASP A 219 21.01 17.99 24.16
N ASP A 220 21.03 18.79 25.22
CA ASP A 220 19.91 19.65 25.60
C ASP A 220 19.61 20.74 24.56
N LYS A 221 20.57 21.03 23.66
CA LYS A 221 20.40 22.02 22.57
C LYS A 221 19.68 21.47 21.35
N THR A 222 19.70 20.15 21.15
CA THR A 222 19.14 19.49 19.96
C THR A 222 18.16 18.41 20.42
N PRO A 223 16.84 18.65 20.37
CA PRO A 223 15.82 17.73 20.89
C PRO A 223 15.90 16.31 20.34
N LEU A 224 16.47 16.15 19.14
CA LEU A 224 16.61 14.88 18.42
C LEU A 224 17.92 14.13 18.76
N ALA A 225 18.93 14.79 19.35
CA ALA A 225 20.21 14.16 19.63
C ALA A 225 20.06 12.98 20.60
N GLY A 226 20.64 11.83 20.24
CA GLY A 226 20.55 10.60 21.04
C GLY A 226 19.15 9.99 21.16
N LEU A 227 18.17 10.45 20.36
CA LEU A 227 16.80 9.93 20.38
C LEU A 227 16.76 8.43 20.03
N TRP A 228 17.41 8.04 18.93
CA TRP A 228 17.46 6.64 18.49
C TRP A 228 18.31 5.76 19.41
N ARG A 229 19.34 6.34 20.03
CA ARG A 229 20.11 5.64 21.07
C ARG A 229 19.28 5.35 22.33
N ALA A 230 18.40 6.28 22.71
CA ALA A 230 17.51 6.12 23.87
C ALA A 230 16.38 5.11 23.62
N HIS A 231 15.97 4.93 22.35
CA HIS A 231 14.90 4.02 21.95
C HIS A 231 15.38 3.10 20.82
N PRO A 232 16.11 2.02 21.11
CA PRO A 232 16.55 1.07 20.09
C PRO A 232 15.35 0.47 19.35
N LEU A 233 15.47 0.28 18.02
CA LEU A 233 14.37 -0.21 17.17
C LEU A 233 13.73 -1.51 17.70
N ALA A 234 14.55 -2.50 18.05
CA ALA A 234 14.09 -3.79 18.60
C ALA A 234 13.37 -3.66 19.97
N GLY A 235 13.56 -2.54 20.67
CA GLY A 235 12.92 -2.22 21.95
C GLY A 235 11.59 -1.50 21.83
N ILE A 236 11.21 -1.04 20.63
CA ILE A 236 9.92 -0.38 20.41
C ILE A 236 8.80 -1.42 20.54
N ARG A 237 7.73 -1.03 21.23
CA ARG A 237 6.55 -1.88 21.48
C ARG A 237 5.28 -1.12 21.09
N VAL A 238 4.63 -1.58 20.03
CA VAL A 238 3.41 -0.97 19.48
C VAL A 238 2.15 -1.32 20.30
N SER A 239 2.20 -2.43 21.05
CA SER A 239 1.06 -3.01 21.79
C SER A 239 0.41 -2.11 22.85
N LYS A 240 1.03 -0.98 23.22
CA LYS A 240 0.43 -0.01 24.16
C LYS A 240 -0.46 1.03 23.48
N VAL A 241 -0.30 1.27 22.18
CA VAL A 241 -1.16 2.16 21.38
C VAL A 241 -2.46 1.47 20.97
N VAL A 242 -2.38 0.16 20.71
CA VAL A 242 -3.47 -0.69 20.22
C VAL A 242 -4.58 -0.92 21.27
N LEU A 243 -4.31 -0.72 22.56
CA LEU A 243 -5.25 -1.08 23.64
C LEU A 243 -6.37 -0.06 23.93
N GLN A 244 -6.44 1.08 23.24
CA GLN A 244 -7.48 2.08 23.54
C GLN A 244 -8.54 2.27 22.46
N GLU A 245 -8.29 1.88 21.21
CA GLU A 245 -9.25 2.02 20.13
C GLU A 245 -9.09 0.87 19.13
N GLU A 246 -9.35 -0.37 19.58
CA GLU A 246 -10.07 -1.28 18.69
C GLU A 246 -11.37 -0.55 18.37
N HIS A 247 -11.36 0.25 17.30
CA HIS A 247 -12.57 0.80 16.74
C HIS A 247 -13.41 -0.39 16.36
N ILE A 248 -14.30 -0.79 17.27
CA ILE A 248 -15.47 -1.57 16.92
C ILE A 248 -16.23 -0.65 15.99
N VAL A 249 -15.93 -0.77 14.69
CA VAL A 249 -16.74 -0.16 13.66
C VAL A 249 -18.06 -0.91 13.76
N GLU A 250 -19.03 -0.31 14.46
CA GLU A 250 -20.42 -0.71 14.28
C GLU A 250 -20.66 -0.60 12.77
N PRO A 251 -20.93 -1.72 12.07
CA PRO A 251 -21.03 -1.68 10.62
C PRO A 251 -22.13 -0.68 10.28
N PRO A 252 -21.81 0.44 9.61
CA PRO A 252 -22.83 1.40 9.22
C PRO A 252 -23.88 0.63 8.41
N ALA A 253 -25.15 0.98 8.56
CA ALA A 253 -26.22 0.39 7.76
C ALA A 253 -25.88 0.58 6.26
N HIS A 254 -25.26 -0.45 5.66
CA HIS A 254 -24.57 -0.28 4.39
C HIS A 254 -25.58 0.11 3.30
N PRO A 255 -25.35 1.19 2.53
CA PRO A 255 -25.97 1.26 1.23
C PRO A 255 -25.43 0.07 0.43
N SER A 256 -26.34 -0.78 -0.06
CA SER A 256 -26.11 -2.10 -0.67
C SER A 256 -25.17 -2.15 -1.89
N ARG A 257 -24.41 -1.09 -2.19
CA ARG A 257 -23.47 -1.00 -3.31
C ARG A 257 -22.01 -0.92 -2.86
N SER A 258 -21.68 -0.30 -1.72
CA SER A 258 -20.29 -0.18 -1.28
C SER A 258 -19.64 -1.53 -0.97
N ALA A 259 -20.42 -2.49 -0.45
CA ALA A 259 -19.95 -3.87 -0.23
C ALA A 259 -19.48 -4.57 -1.52
N LEU A 260 -19.98 -4.16 -2.70
CA LEU A 260 -19.57 -4.74 -3.98
C LEU A 260 -18.18 -4.26 -4.44
N LEU A 261 -17.62 -3.23 -3.81
CA LEU A 261 -16.27 -2.74 -4.09
C LEU A 261 -15.19 -3.67 -3.55
N ALA A 262 -15.58 -4.69 -2.77
CA ALA A 262 -14.75 -5.83 -2.38
C ALA A 262 -14.23 -6.66 -3.56
N PHE A 263 -14.79 -6.49 -4.76
CA PHE A 263 -14.28 -7.15 -5.97
C PHE A 263 -13.27 -6.28 -6.72
N GLY A 264 -12.17 -6.90 -7.15
CA GLY A 264 -11.07 -6.23 -7.84
C GLY A 264 -10.12 -5.49 -6.89
N CYS A 265 -10.40 -5.50 -5.58
CA CYS A 265 -9.58 -4.80 -4.59
C CYS A 265 -8.28 -5.54 -4.28
N VAL A 266 -8.17 -6.86 -4.52
CA VAL A 266 -6.90 -7.59 -4.30
C VAL A 266 -5.87 -7.12 -5.32
N ILE A 267 -6.27 -7.02 -6.58
CA ILE A 267 -5.40 -6.55 -7.66
C ILE A 267 -5.02 -5.09 -7.41
N ALA A 268 -5.99 -4.23 -7.08
CA ALA A 268 -5.73 -2.82 -6.76
C ALA A 268 -4.78 -2.66 -5.55
N ALA A 269 -5.05 -3.34 -4.44
CA ALA A 269 -4.21 -3.30 -3.24
C ALA A 269 -2.80 -3.85 -3.50
N SER A 270 -2.67 -4.87 -4.35
CA SER A 270 -1.35 -5.40 -4.76
C SER A 270 -0.52 -4.38 -5.54
N ALA A 271 -1.17 -3.41 -6.18
CA ALA A 271 -0.56 -2.27 -6.85
C ALA A 271 -0.40 -1.05 -5.93
N GLY A 272 -0.89 -1.11 -4.69
CA GLY A 272 -0.89 0.03 -3.75
C GLY A 272 -1.97 1.06 -4.03
N VAL A 273 -3.00 0.69 -4.79
CA VAL A 273 -4.10 1.57 -5.18
C VAL A 273 -5.33 1.26 -4.33
N ARG A 274 -6.03 2.32 -3.92
CA ARG A 274 -7.32 2.21 -3.25
C ARG A 274 -8.40 1.61 -4.13
N ALA A 275 -9.34 0.92 -3.49
CA ALA A 275 -10.41 0.22 -4.15
C ALA A 275 -11.78 0.44 -3.47
N ASP A 276 -11.90 1.50 -2.68
CA ASP A 276 -13.13 1.90 -2.00
C ASP A 276 -13.99 2.88 -2.81
N ASP A 277 -13.57 3.22 -4.03
CA ASP A 277 -14.35 3.97 -5.03
C ASP A 277 -14.60 3.12 -6.29
N LEU A 278 -15.67 3.43 -7.05
CA LEU A 278 -16.00 2.68 -8.27
C LEU A 278 -14.87 2.77 -9.31
N ALA A 279 -14.33 3.96 -9.54
CA ALA A 279 -13.15 4.18 -10.37
C ALA A 279 -11.87 3.82 -9.61
N ILE A 280 -10.96 3.11 -10.28
CA ILE A 280 -9.62 2.84 -9.76
C ILE A 280 -8.67 3.86 -10.40
N ALA A 281 -7.83 4.51 -9.59
CA ALA A 281 -6.81 5.50 -10.01
C ALA A 281 -7.27 6.45 -11.15
N PRO A 282 -8.34 7.24 -10.98
CA PRO A 282 -8.93 8.05 -12.06
C PRO A 282 -7.96 9.01 -12.77
N GLN A 283 -6.90 9.43 -12.08
CA GLN A 283 -5.82 10.25 -12.62
C GLN A 283 -4.96 9.53 -13.69
N GLU A 284 -5.00 8.20 -13.79
CA GLU A 284 -4.19 7.40 -14.72
C GLU A 284 -4.96 6.95 -15.98
N ARG A 285 -6.00 7.69 -16.36
CA ARG A 285 -6.96 7.30 -17.41
C ARG A 285 -6.31 6.81 -18.72
N GLU A 286 -5.28 7.49 -19.22
CA GLU A 286 -4.62 7.08 -20.47
C GLU A 286 -3.86 5.75 -20.33
N TYR A 287 -3.17 5.57 -19.21
CA TYR A 287 -2.47 4.31 -18.92
C TYR A 287 -3.46 3.15 -18.82
N GLN A 288 -4.61 3.36 -18.19
CA GLN A 288 -5.66 2.34 -18.08
C GLN A 288 -6.26 1.99 -19.44
N ARG A 289 -6.43 2.98 -20.33
CA ARG A 289 -6.89 2.76 -21.70
C ARG A 289 -5.93 1.85 -22.47
N LEU A 290 -4.62 2.12 -22.37
CA LEU A 290 -3.58 1.29 -22.98
C LEU A 290 -3.55 -0.11 -22.37
N TRP A 291 -3.67 -0.21 -21.04
CA TRP A 291 -3.69 -1.49 -20.34
C TRP A 291 -4.86 -2.37 -20.79
N LEU A 292 -6.07 -1.82 -20.92
CA LEU A 292 -7.24 -2.53 -21.43
C LEU A 292 -7.05 -3.00 -22.87
N ALA A 293 -6.50 -2.14 -23.73
CA ALA A 293 -6.21 -2.52 -25.11
C ALA A 293 -5.19 -3.67 -25.20
N GLU A 294 -4.13 -3.65 -24.39
CA GLU A 294 -3.07 -4.66 -24.42
C GLU A 294 -3.49 -5.98 -23.75
N HIS A 295 -4.04 -5.90 -22.53
CA HIS A 295 -4.27 -7.07 -21.67
C HIS A 295 -5.66 -7.64 -21.81
N TRP A 296 -6.68 -6.78 -22.00
CA TRP A 296 -8.05 -7.21 -22.22
C TRP A 296 -8.38 -7.39 -23.70
N ARG A 297 -7.55 -6.82 -24.60
CA ARG A 297 -7.86 -6.69 -26.02
C ARG A 297 -9.19 -5.96 -26.22
N ALA A 298 -9.37 -4.89 -25.46
CA ALA A 298 -10.58 -4.11 -25.43
C ALA A 298 -10.26 -2.61 -25.51
N ALA A 299 -10.58 -2.00 -26.65
CA ALA A 299 -10.51 -0.56 -26.90
C ALA A 299 -11.92 0.06 -27.11
N ALA A 300 -12.95 -0.78 -27.23
CA ALA A 300 -14.35 -0.37 -27.41
C ALA A 300 -15.31 -1.01 -26.38
N PRO A 301 -16.50 -0.42 -26.12
CA PRO A 301 -17.43 -0.91 -25.11
C PRO A 301 -17.91 -2.37 -25.30
N ASP A 302 -18.14 -2.79 -26.55
CA ASP A 302 -18.56 -4.15 -26.89
C ASP A 302 -17.47 -5.19 -26.60
N GLU A 303 -16.21 -4.85 -26.83
CA GLU A 303 -15.05 -5.71 -26.50
C GLU A 303 -14.88 -5.87 -24.99
N VAL A 304 -15.11 -4.80 -24.22
CA VAL A 304 -15.14 -4.85 -22.75
C VAL A 304 -16.25 -5.80 -22.28
N LEU A 305 -17.46 -5.67 -22.82
CA LEU A 305 -18.59 -6.54 -22.46
C LEU A 305 -18.32 -8.00 -22.84
N ALA A 306 -17.75 -8.25 -24.02
CA ALA A 306 -17.37 -9.59 -24.46
C ALA A 306 -16.34 -10.22 -23.50
N ARG A 307 -15.33 -9.45 -23.07
CA ARG A 307 -14.33 -9.92 -22.10
C ARG A 307 -14.95 -10.22 -20.74
N LEU A 308 -15.85 -9.36 -20.26
CA LEU A 308 -16.57 -9.57 -18.99
C LEU A 308 -17.42 -10.82 -19.04
N ASN A 309 -18.24 -10.99 -20.08
CA ASN A 309 -19.08 -12.17 -20.25
C ASN A 309 -18.23 -13.45 -20.29
N TRP A 310 -17.12 -13.44 -21.04
CA TRP A 310 -16.20 -14.58 -21.04
C TRP A 310 -15.69 -14.90 -19.63
N LEU A 311 -15.20 -13.91 -18.87
CA LEU A 311 -14.70 -14.12 -17.50
C LEU A 311 -15.80 -14.66 -16.56
N LEU A 312 -17.03 -14.17 -16.69
CA LEU A 312 -18.15 -14.54 -15.83
C LEU A 312 -18.76 -15.90 -16.19
N GLU A 313 -18.76 -16.31 -17.46
CA GLU A 313 -19.43 -17.54 -17.92
C GLU A 313 -18.49 -18.73 -18.09
N VAL A 314 -17.30 -18.52 -18.65
CA VAL A 314 -16.33 -19.59 -18.95
C VAL A 314 -15.03 -19.38 -18.19
N GLY A 315 -14.41 -18.21 -18.37
CA GLY A 315 -13.24 -17.75 -17.65
C GLY A 315 -11.98 -18.58 -17.89
N SER A 316 -10.95 -18.30 -17.10
CA SER A 316 -9.73 -19.11 -17.11
C SER A 316 -9.91 -20.45 -16.42
N ARG A 317 -10.92 -20.59 -15.56
CA ARG A 317 -11.28 -21.85 -14.88
C ARG A 317 -11.49 -23.04 -15.82
N ASP A 318 -12.05 -22.85 -17.01
CA ASP A 318 -12.21 -23.93 -18.01
C ASP A 318 -10.89 -24.67 -18.30
N ARG A 319 -9.78 -23.91 -18.36
CA ARG A 319 -8.44 -24.46 -18.57
C ARG A 319 -7.72 -24.78 -17.26
N LEU A 320 -7.94 -24.00 -16.21
CA LEU A 320 -7.08 -24.01 -15.01
C LEU A 320 -7.61 -24.90 -13.89
N ASP A 321 -8.92 -25.08 -13.73
CA ASP A 321 -9.51 -25.95 -12.70
C ASP A 321 -9.06 -27.41 -12.83
N PRO A 322 -8.94 -27.99 -14.06
CA PRO A 322 -8.39 -29.33 -14.22
C PRO A 322 -6.96 -29.50 -13.68
N LEU A 323 -6.16 -28.43 -13.63
CA LEU A 323 -4.79 -28.46 -13.13
C LEU A 323 -4.73 -28.47 -11.60
N LEU A 324 -5.78 -27.99 -10.91
CA LEU A 324 -5.86 -28.03 -9.44
C LEU A 324 -5.93 -29.46 -8.90
N GLN A 325 -6.49 -30.38 -9.70
CA GLN A 325 -6.72 -31.78 -9.33
C GLN A 325 -5.55 -32.70 -9.75
N GLN A 326 -4.53 -32.16 -10.41
CA GLN A 326 -3.36 -32.95 -10.78
C GLN A 326 -2.44 -33.09 -9.56
N GLU A 327 -2.23 -34.33 -9.10
CA GLU A 327 -1.27 -34.60 -8.04
C GLU A 327 0.11 -34.09 -8.44
N THR A 328 0.67 -33.17 -7.65
CA THR A 328 2.07 -32.75 -7.77
C THR A 328 2.97 -33.83 -7.18
N GLY A 329 2.98 -34.98 -7.86
CA GLY A 329 3.79 -36.13 -7.50
C GLY A 329 5.27 -35.77 -7.49
N GLY A 330 5.80 -35.46 -6.30
CA GLY A 330 7.22 -35.44 -5.96
C GLY A 330 8.14 -34.93 -7.07
N HIS A 331 7.84 -33.79 -7.69
CA HIS A 331 8.71 -33.15 -8.67
C HIS A 331 9.92 -32.53 -7.97
N THR A 332 10.75 -33.43 -7.44
CA THR A 332 12.08 -33.22 -6.85
C THR A 332 13.13 -33.08 -7.95
N ASP A 333 12.74 -32.66 -9.16
CA ASP A 333 13.69 -32.37 -10.22
C ASP A 333 13.97 -30.87 -10.18
N LEU A 334 14.98 -30.53 -9.35
CA LEU A 334 15.48 -29.19 -9.05
C LEU A 334 16.03 -28.46 -10.29
N THR A 335 15.97 -29.05 -11.48
CA THR A 335 16.18 -28.36 -12.75
C THR A 335 14.87 -27.79 -13.28
N GLU A 336 14.50 -26.66 -12.67
CA GLU A 336 13.49 -25.71 -13.11
C GLU A 336 13.37 -25.61 -14.64
N ARG A 337 12.36 -26.24 -15.23
CA ARG A 337 11.79 -25.71 -16.47
C ARG A 337 11.07 -24.43 -16.10
N ARG A 338 11.75 -23.27 -16.22
CA ARG A 338 11.10 -21.94 -16.25
C ARG A 338 9.82 -22.06 -17.08
N GLY A 339 8.68 -21.79 -16.46
CA GLY A 339 7.36 -21.80 -17.13
C GLY A 339 6.40 -22.92 -16.72
N ASN A 340 6.82 -23.98 -16.00
CA ASN A 340 5.87 -25.04 -15.57
C ASN A 340 4.78 -24.46 -14.63
N PRO A 341 3.48 -24.51 -15.01
CA PRO A 341 2.37 -24.06 -14.16
C PRO A 341 2.29 -24.78 -12.82
N LEU A 342 2.54 -26.09 -12.77
CA LEU A 342 2.42 -26.88 -11.54
C LEU A 342 3.52 -26.54 -10.52
N ALA A 343 4.75 -26.29 -10.98
CA ALA A 343 5.81 -25.83 -10.08
C ALA A 343 5.52 -24.45 -9.48
N ARG A 344 4.88 -23.56 -10.26
CA ARG A 344 4.41 -22.25 -9.78
C ARG A 344 3.27 -22.39 -8.78
N PHE A 345 2.34 -23.31 -9.03
CA PHE A 345 1.25 -23.66 -8.13
C PHE A 345 1.76 -24.17 -6.77
N ASP A 346 2.67 -25.15 -6.77
CA ASP A 346 3.30 -25.68 -5.55
C ASP A 346 4.00 -24.58 -4.74
N ARG A 347 4.69 -23.67 -5.44
CA ARG A 347 5.34 -22.52 -4.82
C ARG A 347 4.34 -21.57 -4.17
N ALA A 348 3.19 -21.35 -4.81
CA ALA A 348 2.12 -20.52 -4.28
C ALA A 348 1.46 -21.15 -3.05
N GLN A 349 1.18 -22.46 -3.07
CA GLN A 349 0.64 -23.18 -1.90
C GLN A 349 1.58 -23.05 -0.68
N ARG A 350 2.89 -23.30 -0.87
CA ARG A 350 3.88 -23.11 0.21
C ARG A 350 3.92 -21.67 0.73
N ALA A 351 3.76 -20.68 -0.14
CA ALA A 351 3.76 -19.29 0.26
C ALA A 351 2.50 -18.89 1.04
N LEU A 352 1.33 -19.43 0.68
CA LEU A 352 0.08 -19.24 1.42
C LEU A 352 0.19 -19.86 2.82
N VAL A 353 0.65 -21.11 2.93
CA VAL A 353 0.86 -21.75 4.24
C VAL A 353 1.87 -20.97 5.09
N LYS A 354 2.98 -20.50 4.48
CA LYS A 354 3.95 -19.64 5.17
C LYS A 354 3.35 -18.30 5.61
N ALA A 355 2.36 -17.79 4.90
CA ALA A 355 1.63 -16.57 5.24
C ALA A 355 0.57 -16.78 6.33
N GLY A 356 0.36 -18.02 6.80
CA GLY A 356 -0.53 -18.35 7.92
C GLY A 356 -1.88 -18.92 7.52
N PHE A 357 -2.12 -19.17 6.23
CA PHE A 357 -3.37 -19.77 5.74
C PHE A 357 -3.44 -21.25 6.12
N ASP A 358 -4.65 -21.74 6.43
CA ASP A 358 -4.86 -23.14 6.75
C ASP A 358 -4.41 -24.06 5.59
N PRO A 359 -3.47 -24.99 5.82
CA PRO A 359 -3.03 -25.95 4.80
C PRO A 359 -4.17 -26.76 4.19
N ALA A 360 -5.20 -27.12 4.97
CA ALA A 360 -6.34 -27.86 4.43
C ALA A 360 -7.12 -27.00 3.45
N ARG A 361 -7.44 -25.76 3.80
CA ARG A 361 -8.06 -24.77 2.90
C ARG A 361 -7.28 -24.57 1.60
N VAL A 362 -5.95 -24.43 1.68
CA VAL A 362 -5.07 -24.29 0.51
C VAL A 362 -5.06 -25.54 -0.39
N ALA A 363 -5.07 -26.73 0.21
CA ALA A 363 -5.05 -28.00 -0.52
C ALA A 363 -6.39 -28.33 -1.19
N HIS A 364 -7.51 -27.95 -0.58
CA HIS A 364 -8.85 -28.26 -1.07
C HIS A 364 -9.45 -27.19 -1.99
N CYS A 365 -8.67 -26.22 -2.46
CA CYS A 365 -9.14 -25.23 -3.42
C CYS A 365 -9.56 -25.92 -4.74
N GLN A 366 -10.87 -25.95 -5.04
CA GLN A 366 -11.43 -26.71 -6.17
C GLN A 366 -11.59 -25.89 -7.45
N SER A 367 -11.55 -24.56 -7.36
CA SER A 367 -11.74 -23.68 -8.52
C SER A 367 -10.95 -22.39 -8.42
N VAL A 368 -10.50 -21.87 -9.56
CA VAL A 368 -9.89 -20.54 -9.69
C VAL A 368 -10.93 -19.44 -9.95
N LEU A 369 -12.21 -19.69 -9.69
CA LEU A 369 -13.28 -18.71 -9.96
C LEU A 369 -13.00 -17.31 -9.40
N ALA A 370 -12.47 -17.19 -8.17
CA ALA A 370 -12.18 -15.88 -7.59
C ALA A 370 -11.11 -15.11 -8.40
N TYR A 371 -10.16 -15.82 -9.01
CA TYR A 371 -9.18 -15.22 -9.92
C TYR A 371 -9.85 -14.61 -11.16
N ASP A 372 -10.88 -15.25 -11.71
CA ASP A 372 -11.67 -14.69 -12.81
C ASP A 372 -12.52 -13.49 -12.34
N LEU A 373 -13.17 -13.59 -11.19
CA LEU A 373 -13.99 -12.52 -10.61
C LEU A 373 -13.18 -11.26 -10.28
N GLU A 374 -12.00 -11.42 -9.66
CA GLU A 374 -11.10 -10.29 -9.36
C GLU A 374 -10.67 -9.56 -10.62
N ARG A 375 -10.25 -10.29 -11.66
CA ARG A 375 -9.85 -9.67 -12.93
C ARG A 375 -11.02 -8.99 -13.58
N ALA A 376 -12.19 -9.63 -13.62
CA ALA A 376 -13.38 -9.09 -14.23
C ALA A 376 -13.79 -7.77 -13.55
N ALA A 377 -13.83 -7.74 -12.22
CA ALA A 377 -14.15 -6.53 -11.48
C ALA A 377 -13.10 -5.43 -11.68
N PHE A 378 -11.81 -5.77 -11.56
CA PHE A 378 -10.72 -4.80 -11.75
C PHE A 378 -10.79 -4.16 -13.14
N GLY A 379 -10.86 -4.96 -14.21
CA GLY A 379 -10.93 -4.43 -15.57
C GLY A 379 -12.25 -3.72 -15.89
N ALA A 380 -13.39 -4.14 -15.31
CA ALA A 380 -14.65 -3.41 -15.43
C ALA A 380 -14.55 -2.00 -14.82
N ARG A 381 -13.87 -1.89 -13.68
CA ARG A 381 -13.65 -0.61 -12.98
C ARG A 381 -12.68 0.29 -13.75
N LEU A 382 -11.63 -0.28 -14.35
CA LEU A 382 -10.77 0.47 -15.30
C LEU A 382 -11.56 0.94 -16.52
N ALA A 383 -12.41 0.07 -17.10
CA ALA A 383 -13.24 0.41 -18.25
C ALA A 383 -14.23 1.54 -17.92
N PHE A 384 -14.78 1.55 -16.70
CA PHE A 384 -15.59 2.66 -16.20
C PHE A 384 -14.79 3.96 -16.11
N THR A 385 -13.59 3.93 -15.52
CA THR A 385 -12.71 5.11 -15.44
C THR A 385 -12.43 5.73 -16.81
N VAL A 386 -12.20 4.90 -17.84
CA VAL A 386 -11.92 5.39 -19.19
C VAL A 386 -13.15 5.74 -20.02
N GLY A 387 -14.36 5.42 -19.52
CA GLY A 387 -15.64 5.69 -20.19
C GLY A 387 -16.06 4.63 -21.21
N LEU A 388 -15.52 3.41 -21.13
CA LEU A 388 -15.91 2.26 -21.96
C LEU A 388 -17.02 1.39 -21.32
N LEU A 389 -17.34 1.63 -20.05
CA LEU A 389 -18.44 0.97 -19.34
C LEU A 389 -19.20 2.01 -18.50
N ASP A 390 -20.53 2.04 -18.57
CA ASP A 390 -21.34 2.92 -17.74
C ASP A 390 -21.51 2.37 -16.31
N GLU A 391 -21.91 3.25 -15.40
CA GLU A 391 -22.07 2.94 -13.99
C GLU A 391 -23.10 1.83 -13.72
N GLU A 392 -24.24 1.85 -14.41
CA GLU A 392 -25.32 0.89 -14.19
C GLU A 392 -24.87 -0.53 -14.57
N ARG A 393 -24.22 -0.65 -15.74
CA ARG A 393 -23.64 -1.92 -16.21
C ARG A 393 -22.56 -2.42 -15.27
N LEU A 394 -21.69 -1.55 -14.76
CA LEU A 394 -20.66 -1.94 -13.79
C LEU A 394 -21.29 -2.48 -12.49
N TRP A 395 -22.28 -1.79 -11.92
CA TRP A 395 -22.96 -2.30 -10.72
C TRP A 395 -23.68 -3.62 -10.98
N ASN A 396 -24.30 -3.80 -12.15
CA ASN A 396 -24.92 -5.06 -12.54
C ASN A 396 -23.90 -6.20 -12.63
N ALA A 397 -22.73 -5.94 -13.23
CA ALA A 397 -21.63 -6.90 -13.31
C ALA A 397 -21.13 -7.30 -11.90
N LEU A 398 -20.89 -6.33 -11.01
CA LEU A 398 -20.44 -6.59 -9.63
C LEU A 398 -21.47 -7.39 -8.82
N ARG A 399 -22.78 -7.15 -9.01
CA ARG A 399 -23.83 -7.99 -8.38
C ARG A 399 -23.83 -9.42 -8.92
N HIS A 400 -23.57 -9.60 -10.20
CA HIS A 400 -23.43 -10.93 -10.78
C HIS A 400 -22.24 -11.68 -10.16
N MET A 401 -21.11 -10.99 -9.98
CA MET A 401 -19.92 -11.51 -9.30
C MET A 401 -20.22 -11.86 -7.84
N ALA A 402 -20.94 -10.99 -7.12
CA ALA A 402 -21.38 -11.24 -5.74
C ALA A 402 -22.20 -12.54 -5.61
N ARG A 403 -23.11 -12.78 -6.56
CA ARG A 403 -23.90 -14.01 -6.59
C ARG A 403 -23.03 -15.25 -6.82
N GLN A 404 -22.05 -15.17 -7.73
CA GLN A 404 -21.13 -16.28 -7.98
C GLN A 404 -20.21 -16.53 -6.77
N ALA A 405 -19.66 -15.48 -6.17
CA ALA A 405 -18.79 -15.59 -5.01
C ALA A 405 -19.52 -16.22 -3.80
N ARG A 406 -20.74 -15.75 -3.51
CA ARG A 406 -21.58 -16.31 -2.44
C ARG A 406 -21.94 -17.77 -2.60
N ALA A 407 -21.98 -18.26 -3.83
CA ALA A 407 -22.29 -19.65 -4.12
C ALA A 407 -21.05 -20.56 -4.02
N ALA A 408 -19.84 -19.99 -4.10
CA ALA A 408 -18.60 -20.75 -4.28
C ALA A 408 -17.61 -20.65 -3.11
N PHE A 409 -17.71 -19.61 -2.27
CA PHE A 409 -16.74 -19.35 -1.20
C PHE A 409 -17.44 -19.13 0.15
N GLU A 410 -16.87 -19.68 1.22
CA GLU A 410 -17.37 -19.51 2.58
C GLU A 410 -17.02 -18.12 3.12
N ASP A 411 -15.77 -17.71 2.93
CA ASP A 411 -15.24 -16.43 3.41
C ASP A 411 -14.23 -15.79 2.43
N TRP A 412 -13.67 -14.64 2.83
CA TRP A 412 -12.68 -13.93 2.02
C TRP A 412 -11.31 -14.60 1.97
N GLU A 413 -11.00 -15.48 2.93
CA GLU A 413 -9.73 -16.20 2.94
C GLU A 413 -9.76 -17.33 1.89
N ASP A 414 -10.85 -18.08 1.80
CA ASP A 414 -11.12 -19.03 0.71
C ASP A 414 -11.04 -18.34 -0.66
N TYR A 415 -11.70 -17.18 -0.77
CA TYR A 415 -11.69 -16.37 -1.97
C TYR A 415 -10.25 -15.98 -2.36
N LEU A 416 -9.44 -15.52 -1.40
CA LEU A 416 -8.05 -15.14 -1.65
C LEU A 416 -7.19 -16.33 -2.10
N VAL A 417 -7.35 -17.51 -1.48
CA VAL A 417 -6.64 -18.72 -1.91
C VAL A 417 -6.91 -19.01 -3.39
N SER A 418 -8.17 -18.96 -3.81
CA SER A 418 -8.57 -19.15 -5.22
C SER A 418 -7.92 -18.11 -6.15
N VAL A 419 -7.84 -16.83 -5.74
CA VAL A 419 -7.14 -15.76 -6.49
C VAL A 419 -5.65 -16.08 -6.67
N ILE A 420 -4.96 -16.42 -5.58
CA ILE A 420 -3.50 -16.62 -5.59
C ILE A 420 -3.10 -17.86 -6.40
N LEU A 421 -3.81 -18.97 -6.23
CA LEU A 421 -3.55 -20.19 -6.96
C LEU A 421 -3.88 -20.04 -8.45
N GLY A 422 -4.98 -19.35 -8.78
CA GLY A 422 -5.31 -19.00 -10.17
C GLY A 422 -4.25 -18.13 -10.83
N HIS A 423 -3.73 -17.12 -10.12
CA HIS A 423 -2.62 -16.29 -10.61
C HIS A 423 -1.37 -17.11 -10.88
N ALA A 424 -1.00 -18.02 -9.96
CA ALA A 424 0.22 -18.82 -10.07
C ALA A 424 0.19 -19.76 -11.28
N LEU A 425 -0.95 -20.39 -11.56
CA LEU A 425 -1.14 -21.22 -12.75
C LEU A 425 -1.11 -20.38 -14.03
N ALA A 426 -1.79 -19.23 -14.03
CA ALA A 426 -1.95 -18.39 -15.21
C ALA A 426 -0.71 -17.57 -15.58
N ASN A 427 0.12 -17.16 -14.61
CA ASN A 427 1.16 -16.15 -14.81
C ASN A 427 2.54 -16.58 -14.31
N GLU A 428 3.57 -16.20 -15.06
CA GLU A 428 4.96 -16.54 -14.70
C GLU A 428 5.57 -15.60 -13.66
N ASP A 429 4.97 -14.41 -13.45
CA ASP A 429 5.48 -13.41 -12.52
C ASP A 429 5.18 -13.79 -11.05
N TRP A 430 6.17 -14.42 -10.42
CA TRP A 430 6.14 -14.73 -8.99
C TRP A 430 6.14 -13.48 -8.10
N LEU A 431 6.75 -12.37 -8.53
CA LEU A 431 6.76 -11.14 -7.74
C LEU A 431 5.35 -10.56 -7.66
N ALA A 432 4.58 -10.61 -8.76
CA ALA A 432 3.16 -10.29 -8.75
C ALA A 432 2.37 -11.20 -7.78
N GLY A 433 2.64 -12.50 -7.78
CA GLY A 433 2.03 -13.43 -6.82
C GLY A 433 2.29 -13.04 -5.36
N LYS A 434 3.54 -12.68 -5.02
CA LYS A 434 3.89 -12.16 -3.67
C LYS A 434 3.19 -10.84 -3.34
N ARG A 435 2.95 -9.96 -4.31
CA ARG A 435 2.21 -8.71 -4.10
C ARG A 435 0.72 -8.99 -3.85
N LEU A 436 0.13 -9.93 -4.58
CA LEU A 436 -1.27 -10.33 -4.36
C LEU A 436 -1.48 -10.94 -2.96
N ILE A 437 -0.57 -11.81 -2.49
CA ILE A 437 -0.65 -12.35 -1.12
C ILE A 437 -0.64 -11.22 -0.09
N ARG A 438 0.32 -10.29 -0.20
CA ARG A 438 0.42 -9.13 0.71
C ARG A 438 -0.82 -8.22 0.65
N GLY A 439 -1.32 -7.93 -0.56
CA GLY A 439 -2.52 -7.11 -0.75
C GLY A 439 -3.77 -7.77 -0.17
N GLY A 440 -3.93 -9.08 -0.38
CA GLY A 440 -5.02 -9.86 0.20
C GLY A 440 -4.96 -9.95 1.72
N MET A 441 -3.79 -10.22 2.30
CA MET A 441 -3.62 -10.18 3.76
C MET A 441 -3.96 -8.81 4.34
N ALA A 442 -3.54 -7.73 3.68
CA ALA A 442 -3.88 -6.37 4.11
C ALA A 442 -5.41 -6.12 4.13
N LEU A 443 -6.14 -6.72 3.18
CA LEU A 443 -7.60 -6.65 3.15
C LEU A 443 -8.23 -7.49 4.26
N LEU A 444 -7.67 -8.65 4.60
CA LEU A 444 -8.16 -9.48 5.70
C LEU A 444 -7.88 -8.85 7.08
N ASP A 445 -6.66 -8.38 7.29
CA ASP A 445 -6.21 -7.77 8.54
C ASP A 445 -6.91 -6.43 8.80
N GLY A 446 -7.18 -5.67 7.73
CA GLY A 446 -7.86 -4.37 7.70
C GLY A 446 -7.37 -3.32 8.70
N ILE A 447 -6.12 -3.46 9.14
CA ILE A 447 -5.46 -2.51 10.01
C ILE A 447 -5.25 -1.21 9.23
N THR A 448 -6.06 -0.19 9.55
CA THR A 448 -5.86 1.21 9.18
C THR A 448 -5.96 2.09 10.43
N PRO A 449 -5.13 3.14 10.55
CA PRO A 449 -5.32 4.19 11.56
C PRO A 449 -6.61 5.00 11.42
N PHE A 450 -7.32 4.89 10.30
CA PHE A 450 -8.46 5.74 9.96
C PHE A 450 -9.74 4.92 9.81
N ALA A 451 -10.65 5.04 10.78
CA ALA A 451 -11.92 4.29 10.80
C ALA A 451 -12.82 4.54 9.58
N GLU A 452 -12.61 5.64 8.86
CA GLU A 452 -13.32 6.02 7.62
C GLU A 452 -12.91 5.17 6.40
N TYR A 453 -11.79 4.43 6.48
CA TYR A 453 -11.26 3.61 5.40
C TYR A 453 -11.18 2.12 5.76
N PRO A 454 -12.29 1.50 6.21
CA PRO A 454 -12.27 0.07 6.53
C PRO A 454 -11.95 -0.73 5.27
N SER A 455 -11.24 -1.85 5.43
CA SER A 455 -11.06 -2.79 4.33
C SER A 455 -12.44 -3.21 3.78
N PRO A 456 -12.64 -3.22 2.45
CA PRO A 456 -13.88 -3.73 1.85
C PRO A 456 -14.23 -5.15 2.30
N TRP A 457 -13.23 -5.97 2.62
CA TRP A 457 -13.40 -7.36 3.06
C TRP A 457 -13.82 -7.47 4.53
N GLN A 458 -13.42 -6.51 5.37
CA GLN A 458 -13.91 -6.42 6.75
C GLN A 458 -15.28 -5.77 6.84
N ALA A 459 -15.58 -4.84 5.93
CA ALA A 459 -16.85 -4.13 5.91
C ALA A 459 -18.02 -5.07 5.61
N CYS A 460 -17.85 -6.10 4.77
CA CYS A 460 -18.93 -7.02 4.44
C CYS A 460 -18.37 -8.44 4.22
N PRO A 461 -18.78 -9.45 5.01
CA PRO A 461 -18.41 -10.83 4.75
C PRO A 461 -19.09 -11.34 3.47
N VAL A 462 -18.48 -12.35 2.82
CA VAL A 462 -18.95 -12.91 1.55
C VAL A 462 -20.44 -13.26 1.60
N GLU A 463 -20.89 -13.96 2.63
CA GLU A 463 -22.28 -14.40 2.81
C GLU A 463 -23.31 -13.26 2.84
N ARG A 464 -22.89 -12.04 3.22
CA ARG A 464 -23.75 -10.84 3.30
C ARG A 464 -23.68 -9.97 2.04
N LEU A 465 -22.93 -10.39 1.01
CA LEU A 465 -22.86 -9.63 -0.24
C LEU A 465 -24.25 -9.46 -0.89
N PRO A 466 -24.55 -8.25 -1.40
CA PRO A 466 -25.84 -7.95 -1.99
C PRO A 466 -25.97 -8.58 -3.39
N VAL A 467 -26.97 -9.45 -3.56
CA VAL A 467 -27.19 -10.24 -4.79
C VAL A 467 -28.45 -9.86 -5.58
N LEU A 468 -29.28 -8.95 -5.05
CA LEU A 468 -30.51 -8.48 -5.68
C LEU A 468 -30.58 -6.95 -5.68
N HIS A 469 -31.33 -6.36 -6.61
CA HIS A 469 -31.92 -5.06 -6.38
C HIS A 469 -32.85 -5.21 -5.17
N SER A 470 -32.65 -4.44 -4.11
CA SER A 470 -33.80 -4.07 -3.29
C SER A 470 -34.70 -3.24 -4.19
N VAL A 471 -35.55 -3.90 -4.98
CA VAL A 471 -36.77 -3.26 -5.44
C VAL A 471 -37.51 -2.98 -4.15
N ALA A 472 -37.48 -1.72 -3.71
CA ALA A 472 -38.38 -1.27 -2.67
C ALA A 472 -39.77 -1.75 -3.11
N CYS A 473 -40.31 -2.75 -2.42
CA CYS A 473 -41.68 -3.17 -2.64
C CYS A 473 -42.55 -1.95 -2.35
N ARG A 474 -42.93 -1.21 -3.41
CA ARG A 474 -44.05 -0.28 -3.33
C ARG A 474 -45.22 -1.10 -2.84
N ARG A 475 -45.77 -0.72 -1.69
CA ARG A 475 -47.01 -1.32 -1.24
C ARG A 475 -48.07 -1.02 -2.30
N PRO A 476 -48.97 -1.96 -2.62
CA PRO A 476 -50.10 -1.66 -3.49
C PRO A 476 -50.91 -0.54 -2.82
N GLY A 477 -50.87 0.67 -3.38
CA GLY A 477 -51.60 1.82 -2.82
C GLY A 477 -51.05 3.23 -3.09
N ASP A 478 -49.82 3.39 -3.56
CA ASP A 478 -49.28 4.75 -3.80
C ASP A 478 -49.91 5.38 -5.06
N SER A 479 -50.94 6.20 -4.83
CA SER A 479 -51.67 6.94 -5.86
C SER A 479 -50.87 8.15 -6.36
N TYR A 480 -50.86 8.32 -7.68
CA TYR A 480 -50.33 9.51 -8.35
C TYR A 480 -51.09 10.78 -7.91
N ARG A 481 -50.37 11.79 -7.41
CA ARG A 481 -50.82 13.17 -7.50
C ARG A 481 -50.02 13.84 -8.62
N THR A 482 -50.78 14.32 -9.61
CA THR A 482 -50.40 15.15 -10.75
C THR A 482 -49.69 16.43 -10.34
#